data_AF-A0A661X8W6-F1
#
_entry.id   AF-A0A661X8W6-F1
#
_cell.length_a   1.000
_cell.length_b   1.000
_cell.length_c   1.000
_cell.angle_alpha   90.00
_cell.angle_beta   90.00
_cell.angle_gamma   90.00
#
_symmetry.space_group_name_H-M   'P 1'
#
loop_
_entity.id
_entity.type
_entity.pdbx_description
1 polymer ?
#
loop_
_entity_poly.entity_id
_entity_poly.type
_entity_poly.pdbx_seq_one_letter_code
_entity_poly.pdbx_strand_id
1 'polypeptide(L)' 'MIRLGVNVDHVATLREQRHTSYPSPVKVALLAQKAGADQITVHLREDRRHIKEKDVIELKKR' A
#
# COMPACT_ATOMS: atom_id res chain seq x y z
N MET A 1 23.89 -2.50 7.42
CA MET A 1 23.15 -3.30 6.42
C MET A 1 22.15 -2.39 5.73
N ILE A 2 21.95 -2.54 4.42
CA ILE A 2 20.95 -1.77 3.66
C ILE A 2 19.56 -2.39 3.91
N ARG A 3 18.52 -1.55 4.03
CA ARG A 3 17.12 -1.98 4.19
C ARG A 3 16.32 -1.69 2.92
N LEU A 4 15.44 -2.60 2.53
CA LEU A 4 14.50 -2.45 1.43
C LEU A 4 13.15 -1.92 1.92
N GLY A 5 12.74 -0.76 1.39
CA GLY A 5 11.37 -0.25 1.53
C GLY A 5 10.57 -0.49 0.24
N VAL A 6 9.38 -1.06 0.36
CA VAL A 6 8.46 -1.24 -0.79
C VAL A 6 7.32 -0.24 -0.72
N ASN A 7 7.22 0.62 -1.73
CA ASN A 7 6.09 1.52 -1.90
C ASN A 7 4.92 0.77 -2.59
N VAL A 8 3.72 0.83 -2.00
CA VAL A 8 2.53 0.14 -2.53
C VAL A 8 1.45 1.07 -3.12
N ASP A 9 1.77 2.34 -3.37
CA ASP A 9 0.84 3.35 -3.91
C ASP A 9 0.29 2.95 -5.28
N HIS A 10 1.12 2.31 -6.12
CA HIS A 10 0.70 1.89 -7.46
C HIS A 10 -0.25 0.68 -7.45
N VAL A 11 -0.27 -0.11 -6.39
CA VAL A 11 -1.33 -1.13 -6.19
C VAL A 11 -2.67 -0.44 -6.06
N ALA A 12 -2.74 0.62 -5.25
CA ALA A 12 -3.95 1.41 -5.10
C ALA A 12 -4.32 2.13 -6.40
N THR A 13 -3.34 2.59 -7.18
CA THR A 13 -3.59 3.21 -8.49
C THR A 13 -4.40 2.27 -9.41
N LEU A 14 -4.02 1.00 -9.52
CA LEU A 14 -4.76 0.01 -10.32
C LEU A 14 -6.20 -0.18 -9.82
N ARG A 15 -6.38 -0.20 -8.48
CA ARG A 15 -7.70 -0.30 -7.85
C ARG A 15 -8.59 0.89 -8.21
N GLU A 16 -8.07 2.11 -8.07
CA GLU A 16 -8.82 3.35 -8.32
C GLU A 16 -9.17 3.51 -9.81
N GLN A 17 -8.27 3.15 -10.72
CA GLN A 17 -8.50 3.19 -12.17
C GLN A 17 -9.64 2.26 -12.63
N ARG A 18 -9.95 1.22 -11.85
CA ARG A 18 -10.99 0.25 -12.16
C ARG A 18 -12.24 0.41 -11.30
N HIS A 19 -12.27 1.42 -10.42
CA HIS A 19 -13.36 1.66 -9.48
C HIS A 19 -13.80 0.39 -8.74
N THR A 20 -12.85 -0.43 -8.32
CA THR A 20 -13.11 -1.72 -7.69
C THR A 20 -12.45 -1.83 -6.31
N SER A 21 -12.68 -2.93 -5.60
CA SER A 21 -12.09 -3.18 -4.28
C SER A 21 -10.72 -3.85 -4.33
N TYR A 22 -10.26 -4.26 -5.52
CA TYR A 22 -9.01 -4.96 -5.74
C TYR A 22 -8.14 -4.27 -6.83
N PRO A 23 -6.81 -4.46 -6.82
CA PRO A 23 -6.02 -5.13 -5.78
C PRO A 23 -5.98 -4.33 -4.46
N SER A 24 -5.71 -5.02 -3.34
CA SER A 24 -5.62 -4.40 -2.01
C SER A 24 -4.17 -4.03 -1.67
N PRO A 25 -3.86 -2.75 -1.41
CA PRO A 25 -2.52 -2.33 -0.98
C PRO A 25 -2.08 -3.02 0.32
N VAL A 26 -3.02 -3.25 1.25
CA VAL A 26 -2.77 -3.94 2.53
C VAL A 26 -2.36 -5.41 2.32
N LYS A 27 -3.01 -6.11 1.38
CA LYS A 27 -2.64 -7.48 1.03
C LYS A 27 -1.25 -7.52 0.38
N VAL A 28 -0.94 -6.57 -0.50
CA VAL A 28 0.39 -6.50 -1.14
C VAL A 28 1.48 -6.13 -0.15
N ALA A 29 1.22 -5.21 0.77
CA ALA A 29 2.14 -4.87 1.86
C ALA A 29 2.57 -6.12 2.66
N LEU A 30 1.61 -6.98 3.00
CA LEU A 30 1.89 -8.25 3.69
C LEU A 30 2.78 -9.18 2.85
N LEU A 31 2.47 -9.30 1.55
CA LEU A 31 3.24 -10.15 0.66
C LEU A 31 4.67 -9.63 0.51
N ALA A 32 4.84 -8.32 0.37
CA ALA A 32 6.16 -7.68 0.30
C ALA A 32 6.98 -7.94 1.57
N GLN A 33 6.39 -7.78 2.76
CA GLN A 33 7.07 -8.12 4.02
C GLN A 33 7.47 -9.60 4.09
N LYS A 34 6.55 -10.52 3.74
CA LYS A 34 6.84 -11.96 3.69
C LYS A 34 7.92 -12.31 2.67
N ALA A 35 8.09 -11.50 1.63
CA ALA A 35 9.11 -11.66 0.61
C ALA A 35 10.46 -10.96 0.95
N GLY A 36 10.59 -10.38 2.14
CA GLY A 36 11.85 -9.79 2.62
C GLY A 36 11.93 -8.27 2.58
N ALA A 37 10.81 -7.55 2.38
CA ALA A 37 10.80 -6.11 2.57
C ALA A 37 10.93 -5.76 4.07
N ASP A 38 11.90 -4.92 4.40
CA ASP A 38 12.10 -4.42 5.77
C ASP A 38 11.03 -3.40 6.17
N GLN A 39 10.51 -2.64 5.19
CA GLN A 39 9.58 -1.54 5.41
C GLN A 39 8.55 -1.46 4.29
N ILE A 40 7.36 -0.96 4.63
CA ILE A 40 6.31 -0.61 3.67
C ILE A 40 6.13 0.91 3.67
N THR A 41 6.03 1.47 2.47
CA THR A 41 5.84 2.91 2.27
C THR A 41 4.51 3.16 1.57
N VAL A 42 3.77 4.14 2.05
CA VAL A 42 2.55 4.66 1.43
C VAL A 42 2.53 6.17 1.50
N HIS A 43 1.92 6.81 0.50
CA HIS A 43 1.68 8.25 0.50
C HIS A 43 0.19 8.54 0.44
N LEU A 44 -0.37 8.97 1.56
CA LEU A 44 -1.73 9.52 1.63
C LEU A 44 -1.73 10.96 1.09
N ARG A 45 -1.95 11.11 -0.22
CA ARG A 45 -2.04 12.41 -0.88
C ARG A 45 -3.32 13.16 -0.48
N GLU A 46 -3.28 14.49 -0.42
CA GLU A 46 -4.46 15.34 -0.18
C GLU A 46 -5.63 15.03 -1.14
N ASP A 47 -5.33 14.84 -2.43
CA ASP A 47 -6.31 14.50 -3.48
C ASP A 47 -6.82 13.05 -3.44
N ARG A 48 -6.28 12.22 -2.54
CA ARG A 48 -6.63 10.79 -2.39
C ARG A 48 -6.61 10.03 -3.72
N ARG A 49 -5.68 10.37 -4.63
CA ARG A 49 -5.63 9.78 -5.99
C ARG A 49 -5.44 8.26 -6.00
N HIS A 50 -4.78 7.69 -4.99
CA HIS A 50 -4.49 6.27 -4.90
C HIS A 50 -4.78 5.73 -3.50
N ILE A 51 -3.87 5.92 -2.56
CA ILE A 51 -4.04 5.49 -1.16
C ILE A 51 -5.18 6.28 -0.52
N LYS A 52 -6.05 5.57 0.21
CA LYS A 52 -7.16 6.13 0.99
C LYS A 52 -6.87 6.00 2.49
N GLU A 53 -7.59 6.76 3.31
CA GLU A 53 -7.50 6.72 4.77
C GLU A 53 -7.67 5.31 5.32
N LYS A 54 -8.63 4.55 4.77
CA LYS A 54 -8.86 3.16 5.17
C LYS A 54 -7.60 2.29 5.02
N ASP A 55 -6.84 2.50 3.94
CA ASP A 55 -5.62 1.73 3.68
C ASP A 55 -4.56 2.04 4.75
N VAL A 56 -4.42 3.33 5.12
CA VAL A 56 -3.50 3.76 6.18
C VAL A 56 -3.91 3.23 7.55
N ILE A 57 -5.19 3.29 7.88
CA ILE A 57 -5.72 2.78 9.15
C ILE A 57 -5.50 1.27 9.25
N GLU A 58 -5.77 0.53 8.18
CA GLU A 58 -5.55 -0.93 8.15
C GLU A 58 -4.06 -1.29 8.24
N LEU A 59 -3.18 -0.55 7.56
CA LEU A 59 -1.73 -0.75 7.65
C LEU A 59 -1.19 -0.47 9.06
N LYS A 60 -1.73 0.53 9.76
CA LYS A 60 -1.31 0.90 11.13
C LYS A 60 -1.80 -0.06 12.21
N LYS A 61 -2.90 -0.79 11.97
CA LYS A 61 -3.45 -1.79 12.90
C LYS A 61 -2.63 -3.08 12.95
N ARG A 62 -1.70 -3.26 12.02
CA ARG A 62 -0.76 -4.37 12.01
C ARG A 62 0.50 -4.01 12.76
#